data_AF-A0A849RYC6-F1
#
_entry.id   AF-A0A849RYC6-F1
#
_cell.length_a   1.000
_cell.length_b   1.000
_cell.length_c   1.000
_cell.angle_alpha   90.00
_cell.angle_beta   90.00
_cell.angle_gamma   90.00
#
_symmetry.space_group_name_H-M   'P 1'
#
loop_
_entity.id
_entity.type
_entity.pdbx_description
1 polymer ?
#
loop_
_entity_poly.entity_id
_entity_poly.type
_entity_poly.pdbx_seq_one_letter_code
_entity_poly.pdbx_strand_id
1 'polypeptide(L)'
;MSMNAAPPTDTLFYPFHLCHAETLQRLLTRFHRIHFRDYMALQLSPFSGTTAYADRMGETFPELVTAGRLVQGHNVSGPLSDTSRRAIDRDLADAQWRRLFHEAIREDRRFQRGLFDPTHAMTIGRDTLPGPAALLRLMDEKLLHQPFTVKTVQQLSGERLSGDDAFRFEYGLALVKTAAAQCYTIQLAHNLQVTTATDSPAHFQLFSRALDRENERLPNHLIIRTGY
;
A
#
# COMPACT_ATOMS: atom_id res chain seq x y z
N MET A 1 -12.89 -35.41 16.10
CA MET A 1 -14.00 -34.56 15.63
C MET A 1 -13.46 -33.63 14.57
N SER A 2 -13.90 -33.84 13.33
CA SER A 2 -13.41 -33.13 12.15
C SER A 2 -13.92 -31.68 12.18
N MET A 3 -13.01 -30.70 12.26
CA MET A 3 -13.36 -29.32 11.95
C MET A 3 -13.55 -29.24 10.43
N ASN A 4 -14.77 -28.93 10.01
CA ASN A 4 -15.07 -28.56 8.63
C ASN A 4 -14.19 -27.35 8.25
N ALA A 5 -13.03 -27.62 7.65
CA ALA A 5 -12.26 -26.58 6.99
C ALA A 5 -13.11 -26.11 5.82
N ALA A 6 -13.55 -24.85 5.87
CA ALA A 6 -14.09 -24.16 4.70
C ALA A 6 -13.12 -24.39 3.52
N PRO A 7 -13.61 -24.50 2.28
CA PRO A 7 -12.72 -24.67 1.13
C PRO A 7 -11.64 -23.57 1.20
N PRO A 8 -10.36 -23.92 1.04
CA PRO A 8 -9.29 -22.93 1.09
C PRO A 8 -9.54 -21.93 -0.04
N THR A 9 -9.99 -20.73 0.31
CA THR A 9 -10.22 -19.66 -0.64
C THR A 9 -8.88 -19.17 -1.16
N ASP A 10 -8.85 -18.66 -2.38
CA ASP A 10 -7.68 -17.96 -2.87
C ASP A 10 -7.57 -16.60 -2.17
N THR A 11 -6.37 -16.05 -2.13
CA THR A 11 -6.10 -14.77 -1.48
C THR A 11 -5.20 -13.88 -2.32
N LEU A 12 -5.46 -12.57 -2.29
CA LEU A 12 -4.61 -11.53 -2.85
C LEU A 12 -3.72 -10.97 -1.74
N PHE A 13 -2.40 -11.11 -1.90
CA PHE A 13 -1.44 -10.51 -0.98
C PHE A 13 -1.28 -9.00 -1.24
N TYR A 14 -1.23 -8.21 -0.17
CA TYR A 14 -1.12 -6.75 -0.24
C TYR A 14 -0.35 -6.14 0.95
N PRO A 15 0.08 -4.86 0.88
CA PRO A 15 0.17 -4.01 -0.32
C PRO A 15 1.35 -4.42 -1.24
N PHE A 16 1.87 -3.49 -2.04
CA PHE A 16 3.01 -3.71 -2.92
C PHE A 16 4.32 -3.71 -2.13
N HIS A 17 4.62 -4.83 -1.47
CA HIS A 17 5.89 -5.03 -0.80
C HIS A 17 6.30 -6.49 -0.89
N LEU A 18 7.60 -6.75 -0.75
CA LEU A 18 8.15 -8.09 -0.82
C LEU A 18 7.53 -8.99 0.26
N CYS A 19 6.81 -10.03 -0.16
CA CYS A 19 6.34 -11.07 0.73
C CYS A 19 7.53 -11.87 1.27
N HIS A 20 7.69 -11.93 2.59
CA HIS A 20 8.73 -12.74 3.20
C HIS A 20 8.45 -14.24 2.98
N ALA A 21 9.50 -15.07 2.87
CA ALA A 21 9.34 -16.52 2.64
C ALA A 21 8.51 -17.21 3.75
N GLU A 22 8.71 -16.83 5.02
CA GLU A 22 7.89 -17.35 6.13
C GLU A 22 6.42 -16.92 6.02
N THR A 23 6.16 -15.67 5.61
CA THR A 23 4.80 -15.19 5.35
C THR A 23 4.16 -16.03 4.24
N LEU A 24 4.89 -16.29 3.16
CA LEU A 24 4.44 -17.13 2.06
C LEU A 24 4.08 -18.54 2.55
N GLN A 25 4.93 -19.18 3.36
CA GLN A 25 4.65 -20.51 3.91
C GLN A 25 3.35 -20.52 4.71
N ARG A 26 3.15 -19.53 5.60
CA ARG A 26 1.91 -19.40 6.39
C ARG A 26 0.68 -19.16 5.51
N LEU A 27 0.82 -18.36 4.45
CA LEU A 27 -0.25 -18.18 3.47
C LEU A 27 -0.59 -19.50 2.76
N LEU A 28 0.41 -20.25 2.31
CA LEU A 28 0.23 -21.53 1.60
C LEU A 28 -0.36 -22.64 2.49
N THR A 29 -0.23 -22.53 3.82
CA THR A 29 -0.92 -23.44 4.74
C THR A 29 -2.42 -23.15 4.88
N ARG A 30 -2.84 -21.91 4.61
CA ARG A 30 -4.19 -21.43 4.85
C ARG A 30 -5.02 -21.28 3.57
N PHE A 31 -4.38 -20.91 2.48
CA PHE A 31 -5.03 -20.57 1.21
C PHE A 31 -4.60 -21.52 0.10
N HIS A 32 -5.52 -21.77 -0.83
CA HIS A 32 -5.25 -22.69 -1.93
C HIS A 32 -4.26 -22.06 -2.89
N ARG A 33 -4.56 -20.85 -3.40
CA ARG A 33 -3.64 -20.07 -4.23
C ARG A 33 -3.47 -18.67 -3.69
N ILE A 34 -2.29 -18.12 -3.95
CA ILE A 34 -1.93 -16.76 -3.56
C ILE A 34 -1.67 -15.96 -4.83
N HIS A 35 -2.40 -14.87 -4.96
CA HIS A 35 -2.24 -13.90 -6.02
C HIS A 35 -1.30 -12.80 -5.54
N PHE A 36 -0.32 -12.49 -6.37
CA PHE A 36 0.57 -11.34 -6.22
C PHE A 36 0.35 -10.37 -7.38
N ARG A 37 0.60 -9.09 -7.10
CA ARG A 37 0.56 -8.04 -8.13
C ARG A 37 1.98 -7.76 -8.57
N ASP A 38 2.22 -7.78 -9.87
CA ASP A 38 3.57 -7.61 -10.40
C ASP A 38 4.09 -6.21 -10.13
N TYR A 39 3.22 -5.22 -10.28
CA TYR A 39 3.64 -3.83 -10.35
C TYR A 39 2.47 -2.86 -10.25
N MET A 40 2.72 -1.69 -9.64
CA MET A 40 1.85 -0.52 -9.73
C MET A 40 2.69 0.68 -10.15
N ALA A 41 2.45 1.19 -11.36
CA ALA A 41 2.80 2.57 -11.72
C ALA A 41 1.54 3.43 -11.67
N LEU A 42 1.41 4.18 -10.57
CA LEU A 42 0.38 5.20 -10.42
C LEU A 42 0.79 6.43 -11.23
N GLN A 43 0.07 6.74 -12.29
CA GLN A 43 0.29 7.98 -13.04
C GLN A 43 -0.52 9.11 -12.39
N LEU A 44 0.15 9.97 -11.62
CA LEU A 44 -0.47 11.13 -10.97
C LEU A 44 -0.69 12.27 -11.94
N SER A 45 0.29 12.56 -12.79
CA SER A 45 0.20 13.54 -13.87
C SER A 45 0.85 12.99 -15.14
N PRO A 46 0.67 13.63 -16.30
CA PRO A 46 1.37 13.22 -17.52
C PRO A 46 2.89 13.14 -17.37
N PHE A 47 3.46 13.94 -16.46
CA PHE A 47 4.90 14.05 -16.22
C PHE A 47 5.37 13.45 -14.89
N SER A 48 4.45 12.92 -14.07
CA SER A 48 4.75 12.34 -12.76
C SER A 48 4.00 11.03 -12.58
N GLY A 49 4.76 9.94 -12.50
CA GLY A 49 4.28 8.63 -12.11
C GLY A 49 5.05 8.14 -10.90
N THR A 50 4.41 7.34 -10.06
CA THR A 50 5.07 6.69 -8.94
C THR A 50 4.93 5.20 -9.00
N THR A 51 6.04 4.53 -8.71
CA THR A 51 6.17 3.09 -8.84
C THR A 51 6.18 2.47 -7.44
N ALA A 52 5.40 1.43 -7.21
CA ALA A 52 5.61 0.57 -6.07
C ALA A 52 6.62 -0.54 -6.40
N TYR A 53 7.18 -1.19 -5.37
CA TYR A 53 8.09 -2.32 -5.56
C TYR A 53 7.41 -3.45 -6.32
N ALA A 54 8.14 -4.05 -7.26
CA ALA A 54 7.66 -5.21 -8.00
C ALA A 54 7.67 -6.45 -7.11
N ASP A 55 6.56 -7.18 -7.06
CA ASP A 55 6.49 -8.46 -6.36
C ASP A 55 6.96 -9.59 -7.31
N ARG A 56 8.15 -10.12 -7.05
CA ARG A 56 8.80 -11.16 -7.87
C ARG A 56 8.77 -12.54 -7.22
N MET A 57 7.74 -12.83 -6.43
CA MET A 57 7.63 -14.11 -5.73
C MET A 57 7.62 -15.32 -6.67
N GLY A 58 7.01 -15.23 -7.85
CA GLY A 58 7.01 -16.32 -8.84
C GLY A 58 8.35 -16.52 -9.56
N GLU A 59 9.17 -15.46 -9.71
CA GLU A 59 10.57 -15.62 -10.14
C GLU A 59 11.40 -16.36 -9.09
N THR A 60 11.09 -16.14 -7.81
CA THR A 60 11.82 -16.74 -6.67
C THR A 60 11.38 -18.18 -6.38
N PHE A 61 10.11 -18.52 -6.65
CA PHE A 61 9.51 -19.84 -6.40
C PHE A 61 8.79 -20.39 -7.65
N PRO A 62 9.51 -20.68 -8.74
CA PRO A 62 8.93 -21.11 -10.02
C PRO A 62 8.17 -22.44 -9.93
N GLU A 63 8.55 -23.30 -8.99
CA GLU A 63 7.86 -24.56 -8.71
C GLU A 63 6.43 -24.33 -8.18
N LEU A 64 6.22 -23.28 -7.38
CA LEU A 64 4.90 -22.94 -6.85
C LEU A 64 3.99 -22.31 -7.92
N VAL A 65 4.59 -21.59 -8.89
CA VAL A 65 3.87 -21.11 -10.08
C VAL A 65 3.44 -22.30 -10.94
N THR A 66 4.37 -23.22 -11.21
CA THR A 66 4.10 -24.44 -12.01
C THR A 66 3.02 -25.30 -11.37
N ALA A 67 3.03 -25.43 -10.04
CA ALA A 67 2.00 -26.14 -9.28
C ALA A 67 0.67 -25.37 -9.14
N GLY A 68 0.56 -24.17 -9.72
CA GLY A 68 -0.63 -23.31 -9.66
C GLY A 68 -0.92 -22.74 -8.27
N ARG A 69 0.02 -22.84 -7.31
CA ARG A 69 -0.10 -22.31 -5.95
C ARG A 69 0.14 -20.81 -5.89
N LEU A 70 0.94 -20.28 -6.81
CA LEU A 70 1.15 -18.84 -6.99
C LEU A 70 0.62 -18.37 -8.35
N VAL A 71 -0.04 -17.22 -8.33
CA VAL A 71 -0.47 -16.51 -9.54
C VAL A 71 0.13 -15.10 -9.50
N GLN A 72 0.87 -14.76 -10.54
CA GLN A 72 1.42 -13.43 -10.79
C GLN A 72 0.86 -12.92 -12.13
N GLY A 73 1.10 -11.65 -12.48
CA GLY A 73 0.61 -11.05 -13.73
C GLY A 73 -0.33 -9.87 -13.54
N HIS A 74 -0.76 -9.57 -12.32
CA HIS A 74 -1.83 -8.59 -12.11
C HIS A 74 -1.29 -7.17 -12.22
N ASN A 75 -1.43 -6.59 -13.42
CA ASN A 75 -1.06 -5.21 -13.70
C ASN A 75 -2.12 -4.25 -13.14
N VAL A 76 -1.69 -3.32 -12.29
CA VAL A 76 -2.54 -2.22 -11.77
C VAL A 76 -1.91 -0.86 -12.02
N SER A 77 -1.36 -0.67 -13.21
CA SER A 77 -0.72 0.56 -13.64
C SER A 77 -1.62 1.42 -14.51
N GLY A 78 -1.39 2.73 -14.48
CA GLY A 78 -2.02 3.68 -15.37
C GLY A 78 -2.58 4.91 -14.66
N PRO A 79 -3.35 5.74 -15.40
CA PRO A 79 -3.99 6.92 -14.84
C PRO A 79 -5.09 6.54 -13.85
N LEU A 80 -5.28 7.37 -12.83
CA LEU A 80 -6.42 7.23 -11.92
C LEU A 80 -7.73 7.52 -12.66
N SER A 81 -8.62 6.53 -12.69
CA SER A 81 -10.02 6.72 -13.07
C SER A 81 -10.72 7.67 -12.09
N ASP A 82 -11.80 8.32 -12.53
CA ASP A 82 -12.57 9.21 -11.64
C ASP A 82 -13.14 8.49 -10.41
N THR A 83 -13.50 7.21 -10.57
CA THR A 83 -13.95 6.37 -9.45
C THR A 83 -12.83 6.14 -8.45
N SER A 84 -11.63 5.80 -8.91
CA SER A 84 -10.45 5.65 -8.05
C SER A 84 -10.08 6.97 -7.35
N ARG A 85 -10.13 8.11 -8.06
CA ARG A 85 -9.86 9.43 -7.46
C ARG A 85 -10.83 9.73 -6.33
N ARG A 86 -12.13 9.54 -6.55
CA ARG A 86 -13.15 9.76 -5.51
C ARG A 86 -12.94 8.85 -4.31
N ALA A 87 -12.60 7.58 -4.53
CA ALA A 87 -12.31 6.65 -3.43
C ALA A 87 -11.09 7.09 -2.61
N ILE A 88 -10.00 7.48 -3.28
CA ILE A 88 -8.80 8.01 -2.64
C ILE A 88 -9.10 9.30 -1.86
N ASP A 89 -9.83 10.25 -2.46
CA ASP A 89 -10.19 11.49 -1.78
C ASP A 89 -11.05 11.24 -0.52
N ARG A 90 -11.87 10.17 -0.51
CA ARG A 90 -12.59 9.74 0.71
C ARG A 90 -11.64 9.23 1.80
N ASP A 91 -10.63 8.43 1.46
CA ASP A 91 -9.60 8.00 2.42
C ASP A 91 -8.83 9.20 2.98
N LEU A 92 -8.44 10.14 2.12
CA LEU A 92 -7.71 11.35 2.52
C LEU A 92 -8.54 12.29 3.41
N ALA A 93 -9.86 12.30 3.25
CA ALA A 93 -10.79 13.07 4.08
C ALA A 93 -11.18 12.37 5.39
N ASP A 94 -10.95 11.06 5.52
CA ASP A 94 -11.30 10.28 6.71
C ASP A 94 -10.29 10.50 7.84
N ALA A 95 -10.67 11.28 8.85
CA ALA A 95 -9.83 11.62 9.99
C ALA A 95 -9.31 10.39 10.77
N GLN A 96 -10.04 9.28 10.80
CA GLN A 96 -9.55 8.06 11.46
C GLN A 96 -8.51 7.36 10.60
N TRP A 97 -8.75 7.22 9.29
CA TRP A 97 -7.78 6.67 8.35
C TRP A 97 -6.49 7.49 8.37
N ARG A 98 -6.60 8.82 8.37
CA ARG A 98 -5.49 9.77 8.48
C ARG A 98 -4.65 9.60 9.74
N ARG A 99 -5.29 9.39 10.89
CA ARG A 99 -4.59 9.10 12.15
C ARG A 99 -3.84 7.78 12.09
N LEU A 100 -4.49 6.71 11.62
CA LEU A 100 -3.84 5.40 11.44
C LEU A 100 -2.61 5.50 10.51
N PHE A 101 -2.72 6.26 9.43
CA PHE A 101 -1.62 6.46 8.48
C PHE A 101 -0.46 7.21 9.14
N HIS A 102 -0.76 8.28 9.86
CA HIS A 102 0.27 9.08 10.52
C HIS A 102 0.95 8.31 11.66
N GLU A 103 0.19 7.53 12.43
CA GLU A 103 0.73 6.61 13.45
C GLU A 103 1.63 5.54 12.81
N ALA A 104 1.23 4.96 11.68
CA ALA A 104 2.06 4.01 10.94
C ALA A 104 3.38 4.63 10.45
N ILE A 105 3.36 5.89 9.97
CA ILE A 105 4.59 6.61 9.64
C ILE A 105 5.46 6.81 10.89
N ARG A 106 4.89 7.06 12.06
CA ARG A 106 5.66 7.31 13.29
C ARG A 106 6.30 6.03 13.85
N GLU A 107 5.54 4.94 13.90
CA GLU A 107 5.88 3.79 14.73
C GLU A 107 6.27 2.53 13.92
N ASP A 108 5.88 2.43 12.64
CA ASP A 108 6.13 1.24 11.82
C ASP A 108 7.29 1.45 10.83
N ARG A 109 8.47 0.92 11.18
CA ARG A 109 9.67 0.98 10.33
C ARG A 109 9.49 0.34 8.96
N ARG A 110 8.70 -0.74 8.86
CA ARG A 110 8.45 -1.41 7.58
C ARG A 110 7.59 -0.52 6.69
N PHE A 111 6.56 0.09 7.27
CA PHE A 111 5.70 1.06 6.59
C PHE A 111 6.51 2.26 6.08
N GLN A 112 7.38 2.84 6.92
CA GLN A 112 8.29 3.93 6.55
C GLN A 112 9.19 3.56 5.36
N ARG A 113 9.83 2.38 5.41
CA ARG A 113 10.73 1.91 4.34
C ARG A 113 10.00 1.69 3.01
N GLY A 114 8.74 1.28 3.06
CA GLY A 114 7.90 1.16 1.86
C GLY A 114 7.61 2.49 1.17
N LEU A 115 7.74 3.62 1.88
CA LEU A 115 7.38 4.95 1.38
C LEU A 115 8.58 5.87 1.10
N PHE A 116 9.61 5.84 1.95
CA PHE A 116 10.58 6.94 2.04
C PHE A 116 12.06 6.52 2.04
N ASP A 117 12.40 5.24 2.22
CA ASP A 117 13.76 4.74 2.50
C ASP A 117 14.65 5.71 3.35
N PRO A 118 14.39 5.80 4.66
CA PRO A 118 15.06 6.78 5.53
C PRO A 118 16.50 6.39 5.90
N THR A 119 17.04 5.28 5.38
CA THR A 119 18.37 4.78 5.77
C THR A 119 19.52 5.59 5.18
N HIS A 120 19.26 6.32 4.10
CA HIS A 120 20.24 7.14 3.37
C HIS A 120 19.76 8.58 3.25
N ALA A 121 20.42 9.37 2.40
CA ALA A 121 19.93 10.68 2.04
C ALA A 121 18.63 10.58 1.24
N MET A 122 17.66 11.41 1.58
CA MET A 122 16.40 11.53 0.87
C MET A 122 16.37 12.83 0.07
N THR A 123 15.82 12.77 -1.14
CA THR A 123 15.54 13.97 -1.92
C THR A 123 14.11 14.42 -1.62
N ILE A 124 13.96 15.65 -1.13
CA ILE A 124 12.67 16.28 -0.83
C ILE A 124 12.60 17.58 -1.65
N GLY A 125 11.84 17.57 -2.74
CA GLY A 125 11.85 18.67 -3.70
C GLY A 125 13.24 18.88 -4.30
N ARG A 126 13.87 20.03 -4.04
CA ARG A 126 15.25 20.33 -4.47
C ARG A 126 16.32 19.99 -3.45
N ASP A 127 15.93 19.66 -2.22
CA ASP A 127 16.84 19.54 -1.10
C ASP A 127 17.20 18.07 -0.90
N THR A 128 18.48 17.79 -0.67
CA THR A 128 18.96 16.48 -0.23
C THR A 128 19.21 16.55 1.27
N LEU A 129 18.49 15.75 2.04
CA LEU A 129 18.52 15.77 3.49
C LEU A 129 18.91 14.39 4.03
N PRO A 130 19.53 14.29 5.21
CA PRO A 130 19.66 13.01 5.91
C PRO A 130 18.28 12.39 6.13
N GLY A 131 18.09 11.12 5.74
CA GLY A 131 16.80 10.43 5.80
C GLY A 131 16.10 10.50 7.16
N PRO A 132 16.78 10.29 8.30
CA PRO A 132 16.14 10.45 9.61
C PRO A 132 15.62 11.87 9.86
N ALA A 133 16.32 12.90 9.40
CA ALA A 133 15.90 14.29 9.55
C ALA A 133 14.71 14.63 8.65
N ALA A 134 14.68 14.11 7.42
CA ALA A 134 13.53 14.23 6.54
C ALA A 134 12.30 13.49 7.12
N LEU A 135 12.49 12.29 7.64
CA LEU A 135 11.42 11.50 8.24
C LEU A 135 10.81 12.18 9.47
N LEU A 136 11.63 12.79 10.34
CA LEU A 136 11.14 13.57 11.49
C LEU A 136 10.20 14.71 11.06
N ARG A 137 10.49 15.39 9.94
CA ARG A 137 9.61 16.43 9.40
C ARG A 137 8.33 15.86 8.80
N LEU A 138 8.39 14.69 8.17
CA LEU A 138 7.20 13.97 7.65
C LEU A 138 6.29 13.44 8.77
N MET A 139 6.82 13.32 10.00
CA MET A 139 6.10 12.96 11.22
C MET A 139 5.51 14.18 11.97
N ASP A 140 5.66 15.41 11.45
CA ASP A 140 5.06 16.59 12.09
C ASP A 140 3.52 16.48 12.07
N GLU A 141 2.90 16.64 13.24
CA GLU A 141 1.45 16.56 13.44
C GLU A 141 0.68 17.62 12.63
N LYS A 142 1.32 18.72 12.23
CA LYS A 142 0.73 19.69 11.28
C LYS A 142 0.31 19.01 9.98
N LEU A 143 1.09 18.05 9.47
CA LEU A 143 0.77 17.34 8.23
C LEU A 143 -0.46 16.46 8.38
N LEU A 144 -0.68 15.85 9.57
CA LEU A 144 -1.86 15.06 9.87
C LEU A 144 -3.15 15.89 9.68
N HIS A 145 -3.15 17.13 10.14
CA HIS A 145 -4.32 18.02 10.10
C HIS A 145 -4.49 18.81 8.81
N GLN A 146 -3.48 18.84 7.94
CA GLN A 146 -3.60 19.49 6.64
C GLN A 146 -4.54 18.71 5.70
N PRO A 147 -5.44 19.39 4.97
CA PRO A 147 -6.31 18.74 4.01
C PRO A 147 -5.53 18.35 2.74
N PHE A 148 -5.82 17.16 2.22
CA PHE A 148 -5.27 16.64 0.98
C PHE A 148 -6.36 16.12 0.07
N THR A 149 -6.16 16.31 -1.23
CA THR A 149 -6.91 15.62 -2.30
C THR A 149 -5.90 15.16 -3.34
N VAL A 150 -6.28 14.20 -4.18
CA VAL A 150 -5.51 13.83 -5.38
C VAL A 150 -5.19 15.06 -6.21
N LYS A 151 -6.17 15.97 -6.39
CA LYS A 151 -5.99 17.21 -7.15
C LYS A 151 -4.92 18.12 -6.54
N THR A 152 -4.91 18.28 -5.22
CA THR A 152 -3.90 19.11 -4.52
C THR A 152 -2.50 18.53 -4.72
N VAL A 153 -2.34 17.21 -4.62
CA VAL A 153 -1.05 16.54 -4.84
C VAL A 153 -0.62 16.64 -6.31
N GLN A 154 -1.56 16.52 -7.24
CA GLN A 154 -1.30 16.71 -8.68
C GLN A 154 -0.81 18.11 -9.00
N GLN A 155 -1.42 19.15 -8.41
CA GLN A 155 -0.98 20.54 -8.59
C GLN A 155 0.46 20.73 -8.12
N LEU A 156 0.76 20.29 -6.89
CA LEU A 156 2.12 20.35 -6.33
C LEU A 156 3.15 19.59 -7.18
N SER A 157 2.76 18.46 -7.81
CA SER A 157 3.67 17.68 -8.66
C SER A 157 4.16 18.43 -9.91
N GLY A 158 3.45 19.49 -10.33
CA GLY A 158 3.83 20.32 -11.47
C GLY A 158 4.72 21.51 -11.10
N GLU A 159 5.03 21.68 -9.81
CA GLU A 159 5.74 22.85 -9.30
C GLU A 159 7.20 22.54 -8.95
N ARG A 160 8.01 23.60 -8.83
CA ARG A 160 9.42 23.49 -8.47
C ARG A 160 9.61 23.69 -6.96
N LEU A 161 9.20 22.68 -6.19
CA LEU A 161 9.04 22.72 -4.73
C LEU A 161 10.35 22.85 -3.94
N SER A 162 10.28 23.46 -2.76
CA SER A 162 11.35 23.57 -1.75
C SER A 162 10.75 23.78 -0.37
N GLY A 163 11.49 23.51 0.71
CA GLY A 163 11.02 23.79 2.07
C GLY A 163 9.72 23.05 2.41
N ASP A 164 8.79 23.73 3.09
CA ASP A 164 7.56 23.10 3.60
C ASP A 164 6.63 22.57 2.50
N ASP A 165 6.57 23.21 1.33
CA ASP A 165 5.75 22.72 0.22
C ASP A 165 6.27 21.40 -0.36
N ALA A 166 7.59 21.19 -0.33
CA ALA A 166 8.19 19.91 -0.72
C ALA A 166 7.81 18.79 0.28
N PHE A 167 7.84 19.07 1.57
CA PHE A 167 7.39 18.10 2.59
C PHE A 167 5.89 17.82 2.51
N ARG A 168 5.09 18.87 2.27
CA ARG A 168 3.65 18.73 2.03
C ARG A 168 3.38 17.83 0.83
N PHE A 169 4.11 18.01 -0.26
CA PHE A 169 3.99 17.14 -1.43
C PHE A 169 4.36 15.69 -1.11
N GLU A 170 5.50 15.43 -0.47
CA GLU A 170 5.94 14.06 -0.17
C GLU A 170 4.99 13.33 0.77
N TYR A 171 4.49 14.02 1.80
CA TYR A 171 3.45 13.47 2.69
C TYR A 171 2.14 13.22 1.91
N GLY A 172 1.69 14.20 1.13
CA GLY A 172 0.55 14.11 0.20
C GLY A 172 0.64 12.90 -0.72
N LEU A 173 1.81 12.71 -1.32
CA LEU A 173 2.11 11.63 -2.23
C LEU A 173 2.04 10.27 -1.55
N ALA A 174 2.59 10.15 -0.34
CA ALA A 174 2.56 8.91 0.43
C ALA A 174 1.14 8.50 0.81
N LEU A 175 0.26 9.45 1.14
CA LEU A 175 -1.16 9.20 1.37
C LEU A 175 -1.83 8.65 0.11
N VAL A 176 -1.65 9.35 -1.02
CA VAL A 176 -2.27 8.96 -2.29
C VAL A 176 -1.78 7.58 -2.74
N LYS A 177 -0.48 7.27 -2.61
CA LYS A 177 0.07 5.95 -2.90
C LYS A 177 -0.60 4.86 -2.07
N THR A 178 -0.73 5.11 -0.76
CA THR A 178 -1.32 4.13 0.17
C THR A 178 -2.78 3.89 -0.14
N ALA A 179 -3.58 4.96 -0.26
CA ALA A 179 -5.00 4.88 -0.58
C ALA A 179 -5.25 4.27 -1.99
N ALA A 180 -4.44 4.63 -2.99
CA ALA A 180 -4.53 4.04 -4.33
C ALA A 180 -4.24 2.54 -4.29
N ALA A 181 -3.21 2.11 -3.56
CA ALA A 181 -2.89 0.70 -3.42
C ALA A 181 -4.03 -0.09 -2.79
N GLN A 182 -4.74 0.48 -1.82
CA GLN A 182 -5.93 -0.12 -1.20
C GLN A 182 -7.11 -0.17 -2.17
N CYS A 183 -7.42 0.94 -2.84
CA CYS A 183 -8.47 1.00 -3.86
C CYS A 183 -8.28 -0.09 -4.92
N TYR A 184 -7.06 -0.24 -5.44
CA TYR A 184 -6.73 -1.30 -6.40
C TYR A 184 -6.77 -2.70 -5.81
N THR A 185 -6.40 -2.90 -4.53
CA THR A 185 -6.57 -4.19 -3.86
C THR A 185 -8.05 -4.58 -3.83
N ILE A 186 -8.96 -3.67 -3.46
CA ILE A 186 -10.41 -3.94 -3.41
C ILE A 186 -10.92 -4.31 -4.80
N GLN A 187 -10.61 -3.48 -5.81
CA GLN A 187 -11.06 -3.72 -7.19
C GLN A 187 -10.57 -5.07 -7.72
N LEU A 188 -9.28 -5.36 -7.54
CA LEU A 188 -8.70 -6.60 -8.03
C LEU A 188 -9.24 -7.82 -7.28
N ALA A 189 -9.39 -7.74 -5.96
CA ALA A 189 -9.92 -8.84 -5.17
C ALA A 189 -11.37 -9.19 -5.57
N HIS A 190 -12.20 -8.18 -5.83
CA HIS A 190 -13.55 -8.38 -6.36
C HIS A 190 -13.55 -8.98 -7.76
N ASN A 191 -12.71 -8.48 -8.66
CA ASN A 191 -12.59 -9.01 -10.03
C ASN A 191 -12.15 -10.48 -10.06
N LEU A 192 -11.25 -10.87 -9.16
CA LEU A 192 -10.75 -12.24 -9.03
C LEU A 192 -11.64 -13.12 -8.14
N GLN A 193 -12.60 -12.52 -7.42
CA GLN A 193 -13.44 -13.18 -6.41
C GLN A 193 -12.62 -13.88 -5.31
N VAL A 194 -11.57 -13.20 -4.82
CA VAL A 194 -10.64 -13.73 -3.81
C VAL A 194 -10.69 -12.94 -2.51
N THR A 195 -10.20 -13.56 -1.44
CA THR A 195 -9.97 -12.86 -0.16
C THR A 195 -8.72 -11.99 -0.25
N THR A 196 -8.42 -11.21 0.80
CA THR A 196 -7.20 -10.42 0.88
C THR A 196 -6.38 -10.80 2.11
N ALA A 197 -5.06 -10.72 2.00
CA ALA A 197 -4.15 -10.98 3.11
C ALA A 197 -2.95 -10.04 3.11
N THR A 198 -2.49 -9.68 4.29
CA THR A 198 -1.27 -8.89 4.49
C THR A 198 -0.51 -9.39 5.72
N ASP A 199 0.79 -9.13 5.76
CA ASP A 199 1.62 -9.34 6.94
C ASP A 199 2.06 -8.02 7.60
N SER A 200 1.46 -6.89 7.20
CA SER A 200 1.67 -5.59 7.83
C SER A 200 0.43 -5.20 8.65
N PRO A 201 0.56 -5.08 9.98
CA PRO A 201 -0.52 -4.60 10.84
C PRO A 201 -1.02 -3.20 10.46
N ALA A 202 -0.12 -2.27 10.13
CA ALA A 202 -0.49 -0.92 9.70
C ALA A 202 -1.36 -0.94 8.43
N HIS A 203 -0.94 -1.68 7.40
CA HIS A 203 -1.74 -1.81 6.18
C HIS A 203 -3.06 -2.55 6.42
N PHE A 204 -3.08 -3.56 7.31
CA PHE A 204 -4.31 -4.24 7.71
C PHE A 204 -5.32 -3.28 8.34
N GLN A 205 -4.88 -2.45 9.29
CA GLN A 205 -5.74 -1.48 9.98
C GLN A 205 -6.29 -0.42 9.02
N LEU A 206 -5.42 0.16 8.17
CA LEU A 206 -5.85 1.12 7.16
C LEU A 206 -6.84 0.48 6.18
N PHE A 207 -6.61 -0.76 5.76
CA PHE A 207 -7.45 -1.43 4.77
C PHE A 207 -8.81 -1.79 5.34
N SER A 208 -8.83 -2.36 6.55
CA SER A 208 -10.07 -2.64 7.28
C SER A 208 -10.89 -1.36 7.51
N ARG A 209 -10.24 -0.23 7.85
CA ARG A 209 -10.94 1.06 7.96
C ARG A 209 -11.60 1.48 6.65
N ALA A 210 -10.91 1.34 5.52
CA ALA A 210 -11.48 1.65 4.21
C ALA A 210 -12.66 0.73 3.88
N LEU A 211 -12.55 -0.58 4.14
CA LEU A 211 -13.64 -1.54 3.94
C LEU A 211 -14.87 -1.21 4.80
N ASP A 212 -14.66 -0.94 6.10
CA ASP A 212 -15.73 -0.61 7.04
C ASP A 212 -16.48 0.65 6.63
N ARG A 213 -15.75 1.69 6.21
CA ARG A 213 -16.36 2.96 5.77
C ARG A 213 -17.24 2.78 4.53
N GLU A 214 -16.81 1.94 3.59
CA GLU A 214 -17.54 1.68 2.35
C GLU A 214 -18.56 0.52 2.49
N ASN A 215 -18.68 -0.08 3.69
CA ASN A 215 -19.50 -1.26 3.96
C ASN A 215 -19.19 -2.44 3.00
N GLU A 216 -17.92 -2.57 2.63
CA GLU A 216 -17.42 -3.61 1.73
C GLU A 216 -17.20 -4.93 2.49
N ARG A 217 -17.85 -6.00 2.04
CA ARG A 217 -17.76 -7.32 2.67
C ARG A 217 -16.64 -8.18 2.06
N LEU A 218 -15.42 -7.64 2.09
CA LEU A 218 -14.22 -8.35 1.60
C LEU A 218 -13.44 -8.96 2.76
N PRO A 219 -13.29 -10.30 2.85
CA PRO A 219 -12.48 -10.92 3.90
C PRO A 219 -11.04 -10.45 3.82
N ASN A 220 -10.53 -9.97 4.95
CA ASN A 220 -9.19 -9.47 5.12
C ASN A 220 -8.46 -10.24 6.23
N HIS A 221 -7.25 -10.71 5.95
CA HIS A 221 -6.49 -11.58 6.85
C HIS A 221 -5.13 -10.99 7.20
N LEU A 222 -4.85 -10.83 8.50
CA LEU A 222 -3.53 -10.49 9.00
C LEU A 222 -2.72 -11.77 9.26
N ILE A 223 -1.57 -11.90 8.61
CA ILE A 223 -0.64 -13.02 8.76
C ILE A 223 0.63 -12.50 9.43
N ILE A 224 0.68 -12.56 10.75
CA ILE A 224 1.81 -12.02 11.52
C ILE A 224 3.02 -12.97 11.40
N ARG A 225 4.18 -12.41 11.06
CA ARG A 225 5.47 -13.10 11.16
C ARG A 225 5.90 -13.19 12.64
N THR A 226 6.44 -14.32 13.06
CA THR A 226 7.14 -14.41 14.35
C THR A 226 8.61 -13.99 14.20
N GLY A 227 9.15 -13.19 15.13
CA GLY A 227 10.59 -12.89 15.21
C GLY A 227 11.02 -11.61 14.46
N TYR A 228 10.50 -10.45 14.89
CA TYR A 228 11.12 -9.16 14.59
C TYR A 228 12.08 -8.76 15.71
#